data_AF-A0A951QX31-F1
#
_entry.id   AF-A0A951QX31-F1
#
_cell.length_a   1.000
_cell.length_b   1.000
_cell.length_c   1.000
_cell.angle_alpha   90.00
_cell.angle_beta   90.00
_cell.angle_gamma   90.00
#
_symmetry.space_group_name_H-M   'P 1'
#
loop_
_entity.id
_entity.type
_entity.pdbx_description
1 polymer ?
#
loop_
_entity_poly.entity_id
_entity_poly.type
_entity_poly.pdbx_seq_one_letter_code
_entity_poly.pdbx_strand_id
1 'polypeptide(L)'
;MSNSLDETLSREVAKLINSKPSNCFENAYQAALLTKGAVYVQGFLTFPGEPYAPVEYAWIEVGDSIIDPTLPYIKTNPQELWYFAAQRLNVKKLKAIVDESKEDYPEDDPLPIYGNAPYEYYGDVMLGDREYLEAHQQAQAKCLELNKPKIQQNSNGSVSS
;
A
#
# COMPACT_ATOMS: atom_id res chain seq x y z
N MET A 1 -12.44 -11.74 -0.60
CA MET A 1 -13.22 -10.59 -0.13
C MET A 1 -12.33 -9.37 -0.25
N SER A 2 -12.86 -8.25 -0.73
CA SER A 2 -12.09 -7.00 -0.82
C SER A 2 -12.28 -6.23 0.48
N ASN A 3 -11.20 -5.98 1.20
CA ASN A 3 -11.24 -5.21 2.43
C ASN A 3 -11.60 -3.75 2.13
N SER A 4 -12.41 -3.12 2.98
CA SER A 4 -12.83 -1.73 2.82
C SER A 4 -11.99 -0.80 3.70
N LEU A 5 -11.62 0.37 3.20
CA LEU A 5 -10.92 1.38 3.98
C LEU A 5 -11.84 1.97 5.06
N ASP A 6 -11.42 1.84 6.31
CA ASP A 6 -12.06 2.53 7.44
C ASP A 6 -11.37 3.88 7.67
N GLU A 7 -11.91 4.93 7.08
CA GLU A 7 -11.31 6.27 7.15
C GLU A 7 -11.26 6.84 8.57
N THR A 8 -12.29 6.58 9.37
CA THR A 8 -12.38 7.10 10.75
C THR A 8 -11.29 6.46 11.60
N LEU A 9 -11.22 5.13 11.58
CA LEU A 9 -10.23 4.40 12.37
C LEU A 9 -8.81 4.67 11.88
N SER A 10 -8.60 4.83 10.56
CA SER A 10 -7.33 5.25 9.97
C SER A 10 -6.82 6.57 10.57
N ARG A 11 -7.70 7.57 10.68
CA ARG A 11 -7.35 8.89 11.26
C ARG A 11 -7.15 8.84 12.78
N GLU A 12 -7.89 8.00 13.48
CA GLU A 12 -7.74 7.80 14.93
C GLU A 12 -6.39 7.15 15.24
N VAL A 13 -6.07 6.03 14.58
CA VAL A 13 -4.80 5.33 14.75
C VAL A 13 -3.62 6.23 14.37
N ALA A 14 -3.71 6.96 13.26
CA ALA A 14 -2.70 7.94 12.84
C ALA A 14 -2.35 8.95 13.95
N LYS A 15 -3.36 9.48 14.65
CA LYS A 15 -3.15 10.40 15.78
C LYS A 15 -2.49 9.70 16.96
N LEU A 16 -2.92 8.48 17.30
CA LEU A 16 -2.39 7.73 18.45
C LEU A 16 -0.91 7.40 18.28
N ILE A 17 -0.48 7.07 17.06
CA ILE A 17 0.93 6.74 16.78
C ILE A 17 1.78 7.98 16.42
N ASN A 18 1.16 9.16 16.34
CA ASN A 18 1.79 10.38 15.83
C ASN A 18 2.44 10.16 14.44
N SER A 19 1.64 9.70 13.49
CA SER A 19 2.05 9.31 12.14
C SER A 19 2.83 10.39 11.40
N LYS A 20 3.61 10.00 10.39
CA LYS A 20 4.43 10.92 9.57
C LYS A 20 4.05 10.86 8.08
N PRO A 21 4.04 11.98 7.34
CA PRO A 21 3.59 12.04 5.95
C PRO A 21 4.30 11.12 4.94
N SER A 22 5.59 10.87 5.16
CA SER A 22 6.46 10.21 4.19
C SER A 22 7.03 8.88 4.68
N ASN A 23 6.38 8.23 5.65
CA ASN A 23 6.86 6.97 6.21
C ASN A 23 5.71 5.98 6.44
N CYS A 24 5.13 5.47 5.35
CA CYS A 24 4.00 4.54 5.43
C CYS A 24 4.35 3.22 6.12
N PHE A 25 5.56 2.69 5.88
CA PHE A 25 6.03 1.45 6.49
C PHE A 25 6.14 1.55 8.00
N GLU A 26 6.80 2.60 8.52
CA GLU A 26 6.91 2.81 9.97
C GLU A 26 5.54 3.13 10.58
N ASN A 27 4.71 3.93 9.93
CA ASN A 27 3.36 4.21 10.43
C ASN A 27 2.54 2.92 10.56
N ALA A 28 2.57 2.05 9.55
CA ALA A 28 1.90 0.75 9.58
C ALA A 28 2.48 -0.19 10.64
N TYR A 29 3.81 -0.17 10.83
CA TYR A 29 4.48 -0.94 11.88
C TYR A 29 4.01 -0.51 13.28
N GLN A 30 4.08 0.79 13.59
CA GLN A 30 3.62 1.34 14.87
C GLN A 30 2.12 1.09 15.09
N ALA A 31 1.30 1.25 14.04
CA ALA A 31 -0.12 0.93 14.09
C ALA A 31 -0.38 -0.55 14.41
N ALA A 32 0.40 -1.46 13.83
CA ALA A 32 0.29 -2.90 14.09
C ALA A 32 0.67 -3.25 15.54
N LEU A 33 1.68 -2.58 16.11
CA LEU A 33 2.07 -2.77 17.51
C LEU A 33 0.99 -2.30 18.49
N LEU A 34 0.30 -1.21 18.16
CA LEU A 34 -0.74 -0.61 19.00
C LEU A 34 -2.08 -1.36 18.92
N THR A 35 -2.38 -1.97 17.77
CA THR A 35 -3.73 -2.46 17.45
C THR A 35 -3.84 -3.97 17.64
N LYS A 36 -4.64 -4.39 18.62
CA LYS A 36 -4.84 -5.81 18.91
C LYS A 36 -5.50 -6.53 17.72
N GLY A 37 -4.90 -7.63 17.29
CA GLY A 37 -5.43 -8.44 16.19
C GLY A 37 -5.10 -7.88 14.81
N ALA A 38 -4.31 -6.81 14.72
CA ALA A 38 -3.86 -6.28 13.46
C ALA A 38 -2.92 -7.23 12.72
N VAL A 39 -3.04 -7.21 11.41
CA VAL A 39 -2.10 -7.79 10.46
C VAL A 39 -1.41 -6.64 9.75
N TYR A 40 -0.09 -6.57 9.83
CA TYR A 40 0.70 -5.65 9.02
C TYR A 40 0.68 -6.12 7.57
N VAL A 41 0.44 -5.20 6.64
CA VAL A 41 0.38 -5.50 5.21
C VAL A 41 1.33 -4.60 4.46
N GLN A 42 2.14 -5.22 3.60
CA GLN A 42 2.98 -4.55 2.63
C GLN A 42 2.49 -4.91 1.22
N GLY A 43 2.56 -3.95 0.30
CA GLY A 43 2.14 -4.13 -1.07
C GLY A 43 2.15 -2.83 -1.83
N PHE A 44 1.09 -2.57 -2.60
CA PHE A 44 1.03 -1.41 -3.48
C PHE A 44 -0.24 -0.60 -3.27
N LEU A 45 -0.08 0.72 -3.38
CA LEU A 45 -1.16 1.69 -3.45
C LEU A 45 -1.23 2.26 -4.87
N THR A 46 -2.44 2.41 -5.40
CA THR A 46 -2.68 3.03 -6.71
C THR A 46 -3.84 4.01 -6.62
N PHE A 47 -3.70 5.14 -7.29
CA PHE A 47 -4.71 6.19 -7.40
C PHE A 47 -4.56 6.96 -8.72
N PRO A 48 -5.58 7.74 -9.15
CA PRO A 48 -5.49 8.56 -10.35
C PRO A 48 -4.43 9.68 -10.22
N GLY A 49 -3.75 10.00 -11.33
CA GLY A 49 -2.74 11.06 -11.40
C GLY A 49 -1.31 10.60 -11.09
N GLU A 50 -0.44 11.58 -10.82
CA GLU A 50 0.97 11.33 -10.48
C GLU A 50 1.10 10.40 -9.26
N PRO A 51 2.04 9.43 -9.26
CA PRO A 51 3.17 9.30 -10.19
C PRO A 51 2.86 8.50 -11.47
N TYR A 52 1.59 8.18 -11.77
CA TYR A 52 1.21 7.31 -12.89
C TYR A 52 1.83 5.91 -12.83
N ALA A 53 2.17 5.46 -11.63
CA ALA A 53 2.70 4.13 -11.34
C ALA A 53 2.20 3.66 -9.97
N PRO A 54 2.17 2.34 -9.72
CA PRO A 54 1.99 1.79 -8.37
C PRO A 54 3.05 2.34 -7.41
N VAL A 55 2.64 2.66 -6.19
CA VAL A 55 3.54 3.10 -5.11
C VAL A 55 3.66 1.97 -4.11
N GLU A 56 4.89 1.57 -3.77
CA GLU A 56 5.09 0.64 -2.65
C GLU A 56 4.57 1.26 -1.35
N TYR A 57 3.81 0.47 -0.60
CA TYR A 57 3.02 0.98 0.49
C TYR A 57 2.80 -0.06 1.59
N ALA A 58 2.41 0.41 2.77
CA ALA A 58 2.00 -0.43 3.87
C ALA A 58 0.84 0.17 4.67
N TRP A 59 0.05 -0.74 5.25
CA TRP A 59 -1.12 -0.45 6.08
C TRP A 59 -1.32 -1.59 7.07
N ILE A 60 -2.39 -1.54 7.87
CA ILE A 60 -2.81 -2.69 8.68
C ILE A 60 -4.21 -3.15 8.29
N GLU A 61 -4.46 -4.44 8.42
CA GLU A 61 -5.79 -5.04 8.29
C GLU A 61 -6.27 -5.50 9.67
N VAL A 62 -7.53 -5.19 10.01
CA VAL A 62 -8.21 -5.67 11.22
C VAL A 62 -9.56 -6.23 10.81
N GLY A 63 -9.68 -7.56 10.82
CA GLY A 63 -10.83 -8.23 10.21
C GLY A 63 -10.90 -7.93 8.71
N ASP A 64 -12.05 -7.45 8.24
CA ASP A 64 -12.27 -7.09 6.83
C ASP A 64 -12.02 -5.60 6.53
N SER A 65 -11.42 -4.86 7.47
CA SER A 65 -11.15 -3.43 7.36
C SER A 65 -9.66 -3.14 7.09
N ILE A 66 -9.40 -2.29 6.11
CA ILE A 66 -8.12 -1.62 5.91
C ILE A 66 -8.07 -0.40 6.84
N ILE A 67 -6.99 -0.27 7.59
CA ILE A 67 -6.66 0.91 8.38
C ILE A 67 -5.32 1.43 7.87
N ASP A 68 -5.35 2.63 7.28
CA ASP A 68 -4.19 3.29 6.71
C ASP A 68 -3.76 4.46 7.61
N PRO A 69 -2.75 4.27 8.49
CA PRO A 69 -2.31 5.32 9.39
C PRO A 69 -1.61 6.49 8.67
N THR A 70 -1.36 6.39 7.37
CA THR A 70 -0.77 7.45 6.54
C THR A 70 -1.84 8.22 5.75
N LEU A 71 -3.10 7.74 5.75
CA LEU A 71 -4.26 8.36 5.09
C LEU A 71 -4.39 9.88 5.32
N PRO A 72 -4.13 10.44 6.53
CA PRO A 72 -4.28 11.89 6.74
C PRO A 72 -3.40 12.77 5.83
N TYR A 73 -2.36 12.21 5.24
CA TYR A 73 -1.40 12.92 4.38
C TYR A 73 -1.61 12.67 2.90
N ILE A 74 -2.50 11.74 2.55
CA ILE A 74 -2.88 11.45 1.18
C ILE A 74 -3.88 12.52 0.73
N LYS A 75 -3.57 13.23 -0.36
CA LYS A 75 -4.41 14.32 -0.89
C LYS A 75 -5.51 13.84 -1.84
N THR A 76 -5.50 12.56 -2.18
CA THR A 76 -6.49 11.91 -3.04
C THR A 76 -7.75 11.58 -2.23
N ASN A 77 -8.91 11.58 -2.87
CA ASN A 77 -10.14 11.06 -2.27
C ASN A 77 -9.94 9.61 -1.82
N PRO A 78 -10.23 9.25 -0.54
CA PRO A 78 -10.08 7.88 -0.04
C PRO A 78 -10.82 6.82 -0.88
N GLN A 79 -11.93 7.16 -1.52
CA GLN A 79 -12.67 6.24 -2.41
C GLN A 79 -11.96 5.94 -3.73
N GLU A 80 -10.92 6.70 -4.07
CA GLU A 80 -10.10 6.53 -5.26
C GLU A 80 -8.76 5.82 -4.95
N LEU A 81 -8.58 5.36 -3.70
CA LEU A 81 -7.43 4.60 -3.26
C LEU A 81 -7.66 3.11 -3.47
N TRP A 82 -6.71 2.46 -4.16
CA TRP A 82 -6.75 1.03 -4.43
C TRP A 82 -5.53 0.36 -3.81
N TYR A 83 -5.80 -0.56 -2.88
CA TYR A 83 -4.79 -1.28 -2.09
C TYR A 83 -4.60 -2.70 -2.63
N PHE A 84 -3.36 -3.09 -2.89
CA PHE A 84 -2.98 -4.40 -3.44
C PHE A 84 -1.99 -5.06 -2.50
N ALA A 85 -2.47 -5.97 -1.66
CA ALA A 85 -1.64 -6.65 -0.67
C ALA A 85 -0.69 -7.65 -1.33
N ALA A 86 0.60 -7.54 -1.02
CA ALA A 86 1.63 -8.52 -1.41
C ALA A 86 1.96 -9.46 -0.24
N GLN A 87 2.21 -8.90 0.94
CA GLN A 87 2.64 -9.64 2.12
C GLN A 87 1.78 -9.30 3.33
N ARG A 88 1.46 -10.33 4.14
CA ARG A 88 0.73 -10.19 5.40
C ARG A 88 1.53 -10.78 6.54
N LEU A 89 1.78 -9.99 7.58
CA LEU A 89 2.55 -10.39 8.75
C LEU A 89 1.73 -10.11 10.01
N ASN A 90 1.54 -11.13 10.85
CA ASN A 90 1.07 -10.89 12.20
C ASN A 90 2.15 -10.17 13.03
N VAL A 91 1.72 -9.47 14.08
CA VAL A 91 2.62 -8.66 14.93
C VAL A 91 3.79 -9.47 15.49
N LYS A 92 3.59 -10.76 15.84
CA LYS A 92 4.66 -11.61 16.39
C LYS A 92 5.78 -11.82 15.36
N LYS A 93 5.41 -12.19 14.11
CA LYS A 93 6.37 -12.41 13.03
C LYS A 93 7.03 -11.09 12.60
N LEU A 94 6.24 -10.02 12.50
CA LEU A 94 6.71 -8.68 12.16
C LEU A 94 7.82 -8.21 13.10
N LYS A 95 7.60 -8.32 14.42
CA LYS A 95 8.61 -7.94 15.41
C LYS A 95 9.88 -8.78 15.32
N ALA A 96 9.73 -10.10 15.17
CA ALA A 96 10.89 -10.99 15.07
C ALA A 96 11.79 -10.61 13.88
N ILE A 97 11.20 -10.32 12.72
CA ILE A 97 11.95 -9.89 11.53
C ILE A 97 12.64 -8.55 11.78
N VAL A 98 11.92 -7.55 12.29
CA VAL A 98 12.49 -6.21 12.55
C VAL A 98 13.62 -6.27 13.59
N ASP A 99 13.47 -7.08 14.63
CA ASP A 99 14.49 -7.24 15.67
C ASP A 99 15.74 -7.95 15.12
N GLU A 100 15.56 -9.02 14.33
CA GLU A 100 16.66 -9.74 13.64
C GLU A 100 17.40 -8.83 12.65
N SER A 101 16.68 -8.07 11.81
CA SER A 101 17.29 -7.14 10.85
C SER A 101 18.12 -6.04 11.54
N LYS A 102 17.65 -5.52 12.68
CA LYS A 102 18.41 -4.53 13.47
C LYS A 102 19.64 -5.11 14.16
N GLU A 103 19.61 -6.39 14.52
CA GLU A 103 20.76 -7.08 15.12
C GLU A 103 21.84 -7.35 14.06
N ASP A 104 21.45 -7.83 12.88
CA ASP A 104 22.36 -8.14 11.79
C ASP A 104 22.91 -6.88 11.08
N TYR A 105 22.06 -5.86 10.92
CA TYR A 105 22.35 -4.64 10.16
C TYR A 105 21.85 -3.38 10.91
N PRO A 106 22.51 -2.98 12.01
CA PRO A 106 22.02 -1.89 12.88
C PRO A 106 21.97 -0.50 12.22
N GLU A 107 22.71 -0.32 11.12
CA GLU A 107 22.78 0.94 10.37
C GLU A 107 21.75 1.01 9.22
N ASP A 108 21.08 -0.10 8.89
CA ASP A 108 20.11 -0.19 7.80
C ASP A 108 18.67 -0.03 8.33
N ASP A 109 17.77 0.49 7.47
CA ASP A 109 16.34 0.54 7.81
C ASP A 109 15.74 -0.88 7.70
N PRO A 110 15.16 -1.44 8.78
CA PRO A 110 14.57 -2.77 8.77
C PRO A 110 13.23 -2.84 8.00
N LEU A 111 12.71 -1.69 7.55
CA LEU A 111 11.49 -1.59 6.76
C LEU A 111 11.79 -0.91 5.41
N PRO A 112 11.12 -1.28 4.31
CA PRO A 112 10.15 -2.39 4.18
C PRO A 112 10.77 -3.78 4.35
N ILE A 113 9.93 -4.79 4.59
CA ILE A 113 10.37 -6.17 4.75
C ILE A 113 10.43 -6.82 3.38
N TYR A 114 11.64 -7.10 2.90
CA TYR A 114 11.85 -7.88 1.68
C TYR A 114 11.92 -9.38 2.00
N GLY A 115 11.49 -10.20 1.03
CA GLY A 115 11.51 -11.66 1.15
C GLY A 115 12.92 -12.26 1.22
N ASN A 116 12.99 -13.57 1.47
CA ASN A 116 14.27 -14.27 1.60
C ASN A 116 15.09 -14.18 0.29
N ALA A 117 16.37 -13.90 0.42
CA ALA A 117 17.31 -14.02 -0.70
C ALA A 117 17.33 -15.48 -1.24
N PRO A 118 17.59 -15.69 -2.55
CA PRO A 118 17.83 -14.67 -3.56
C PRO A 118 16.54 -13.93 -3.94
N TYR A 119 16.62 -12.61 -4.09
CA TYR A 119 15.50 -11.81 -4.59
C TYR A 119 15.13 -12.28 -6.00
N GLU A 120 13.85 -12.55 -6.25
CA GLU A 120 13.41 -12.89 -7.59
C GLU A 120 13.34 -11.61 -8.43
N TYR A 121 14.23 -11.51 -9.41
CA TYR A 121 14.21 -10.43 -10.38
C TYR A 121 13.11 -10.70 -11.41
N TYR A 122 12.17 -9.77 -11.55
CA TYR A 122 11.11 -9.84 -12.54
C TYR A 122 11.32 -8.73 -13.59
N GLY A 123 12.16 -9.02 -14.59
CA GLY A 123 12.65 -8.02 -15.53
C GLY A 123 13.69 -7.10 -14.87
N ASP A 124 13.52 -5.79 -14.99
CA ASP A 124 14.42 -4.79 -14.39
C ASP A 124 14.01 -4.39 -12.95
N VAL A 125 12.96 -5.00 -12.37
CA VAL A 125 12.43 -4.62 -11.05
C VAL A 125 12.65 -5.74 -10.03
N MET A 126 13.25 -5.37 -8.90
CA MET A 126 13.38 -6.21 -7.70
C MET A 126 12.03 -6.23 -6.96
N LEU A 127 11.18 -7.21 -7.26
CA LEU A 127 9.81 -7.28 -6.75
C LEU A 127 9.61 -8.40 -5.74
N GLY A 128 10.63 -8.84 -4.99
CA GLY A 128 10.42 -9.81 -3.91
C GLY A 128 10.00 -11.20 -4.40
N ASP A 129 8.92 -11.75 -3.84
CA ASP A 129 8.36 -13.07 -4.17
C ASP A 129 7.23 -13.00 -5.21
N ARG A 130 6.70 -14.16 -5.61
CA ARG A 130 5.60 -14.26 -6.59
C ARG A 130 4.38 -13.44 -6.18
N GLU A 131 4.01 -13.44 -4.90
CA GLU A 131 2.88 -12.68 -4.37
C GLU A 131 3.07 -11.17 -4.59
N TYR A 132 4.29 -10.68 -4.41
CA TYR A 132 4.65 -9.29 -4.62
C TYR A 132 4.67 -8.91 -6.11
N LEU A 133 5.13 -9.80 -6.99
CA LEU A 133 4.95 -9.63 -8.45
C LEU A 133 3.47 -9.54 -8.83
N GLU A 134 2.64 -10.45 -8.33
CA GLU A 134 1.21 -10.50 -8.65
C GLU A 134 0.50 -9.23 -8.19
N ALA A 135 0.79 -8.77 -6.98
CA ALA A 135 0.26 -7.51 -6.45
C ALA A 135 0.71 -6.31 -7.29
N HIS A 136 1.99 -6.27 -7.69
CA HIS A 136 2.51 -5.22 -8.56
C HIS A 136 1.81 -5.18 -9.91
N GLN A 137 1.64 -6.34 -10.57
CA GLN A 137 0.96 -6.44 -11.87
C GLN A 137 -0.51 -6.01 -11.79
N GLN A 138 -1.22 -6.39 -10.73
CA GLN A 138 -2.60 -5.96 -10.50
C GLN A 138 -2.68 -4.44 -10.27
N ALA A 139 -1.78 -3.90 -9.45
CA ALA A 139 -1.68 -2.46 -9.21
C ALA A 139 -1.36 -1.69 -10.50
N GLN A 140 -0.43 -2.19 -11.31
CA GLN A 140 -0.05 -1.59 -12.57
C GLN A 140 -1.21 -1.60 -13.57
N ALA A 141 -1.93 -2.72 -13.69
CA ALA A 141 -3.12 -2.81 -14.53
C ALA A 141 -4.19 -1.79 -14.10
N LYS A 142 -4.41 -1.62 -12.78
CA LYS A 142 -5.33 -0.63 -12.25
C LYS A 142 -4.87 0.80 -12.51
N CYS A 143 -3.57 1.07 -12.37
CA CYS A 143 -2.99 2.39 -12.63
C CYS A 143 -3.20 2.80 -14.10
N LEU A 144 -3.00 1.86 -15.03
CA LEU A 144 -3.28 2.06 -16.45
C LEU A 144 -4.76 2.31 -16.72
N GLU A 145 -5.66 1.60 -16.03
CA GLU A 145 -7.11 1.82 -16.15
C GLU A 145 -7.51 3.24 -15.73
N LEU A 146 -7.04 3.69 -14.57
CA LEU A 146 -7.42 4.99 -13.97
C LEU A 146 -6.91 6.19 -14.77
N ASN A 147 -5.78 6.03 -15.46
CA ASN A 147 -5.09 7.12 -16.17
C ASN A 147 -5.26 7.06 -17.69
N LYS A 148 -6.17 6.22 -18.21
CA LYS A 148 -6.52 6.22 -19.64
C LYS A 148 -7.09 7.59 -20.06
N PRO A 149 -6.64 8.17 -21.19
CA PRO A 149 -7.26 9.37 -21.73
C PRO A 149 -8.76 9.12 -21.97
N LYS A 150 -9.62 9.95 -21.37
CA LYS A 150 -11.05 9.93 -21.70
C LYS A 150 -11.19 10.42 -23.14
N ILE A 151 -11.40 9.50 -24.08
CA ILE A 151 -11.80 9.87 -25.44
C ILE A 151 -13.14 10.59 -25.31
N GLN A 152 -13.15 11.92 -25.47
CA GLN A 152 -14.39 12.67 -25.59
C GLN A 152 -15.12 12.15 -26.82
N GLN A 153 -16.18 11.37 -26.61
CA GLN A 153 -17.20 11.18 -27.63
C GLN A 153 -17.98 12.48 -27.80
N ASN A 154 -17.37 13.47 -28.47
CA ASN A 154 -18.14 14.56 -29.06
C ASN A 154 -18.90 13.95 -30.24
N SER A 155 -20.09 13.47 -29.93
CA SER A 155 -21.10 13.09 -30.90
C SER A 155 -21.49 14.36 -31.65
N ASN A 156 -20.93 14.53 -32.85
CA ASN A 156 -21.47 15.44 -33.85
C ASN A 156 -22.90 15.02 -34.18
N GLY A 157 -23.88 15.74 -33.63
CA GLY A 157 -25.26 15.80 -34.10
C GLY A 157 -25.75 17.19 -33.69
N SER A 158 -26.06 18.11 -34.61
CA SER A 158 -27.00 17.94 -35.71
C SER A 158 -26.76 18.98 -36.80
N VAL A 159 -26.68 18.52 -38.04
CA VAL A 159 -27.07 19.28 -39.24
C VAL A 159 -28.60 19.24 -39.35
N SER A 160 -29.17 20.31 -39.92
CA SER A 160 -30.52 20.44 -40.48
C SER A 160 -31.57 21.11 -39.59
N SER A 161 -31.80 22.41 -39.78
CA SER A 161 -32.92 22.94 -40.60
C SER A 161 -32.70 24.41 -40.90
#